data_AF-A0A1V6CS90-F1
#
_entry.id   AF-A0A1V6CS90-F1
#
_cell.length_a   1.000
_cell.length_b   1.000
_cell.length_c   1.000
_cell.angle_alpha   90.00
_cell.angle_beta   90.00
_cell.angle_gamma   90.00
#
_symmetry.space_group_name_H-M   'P 1'
#
loop_
_entity.id
_entity.type
_entity.pdbx_description
1 polymer ?
#
loop_
_entity_poly.entity_id
_entity_poly.type
_entity_poly.pdbx_seq_one_letter_code
_entity_poly.pdbx_strand_id
1 'polypeptide(L)'
;MSSSKYPRLRFFLVNLLKGLVWLSLIAGAYILFMELVYKDNPEYWIEKFYSKPGQIYGLYFFSEFCFGLFPPELFLVWAFHKGSLLMYGMNVLFFALVSMAAGVTTYFLGKYLNRVLYFRYFQRKFFVKLMPLVRKWGLFLIVVAAATPLPWSGTCLVVGASGYPLKGFLLAALTRLARFAIHGYIIFQTHQF
;
A
#
# COMPACT_ATOMS: atom_id res chain seq x y z
N MET A 1 -0.09 -22.51 -42.99
CA MET A 1 -1.45 -22.54 -42.40
C MET A 1 -1.34 -22.75 -40.89
N SER A 2 -1.62 -21.71 -40.09
CA SER A 2 -2.40 -21.82 -38.84
C SER A 2 -2.62 -20.41 -38.29
N SER A 3 -3.87 -20.00 -38.33
CA SER A 3 -4.39 -18.70 -37.95
C SER A 3 -4.31 -18.51 -36.44
N SER A 4 -3.49 -17.58 -35.95
CA SER A 4 -3.51 -17.12 -34.56
C SER A 4 -4.78 -16.29 -34.32
N LYS A 5 -5.91 -16.98 -34.10
CA LYS A 5 -7.13 -16.38 -33.56
C LYS A 5 -6.81 -15.85 -32.14
N TYR A 6 -7.18 -14.59 -31.89
CA TYR A 6 -7.17 -13.91 -30.58
C TYR A 6 -5.83 -13.31 -30.07
N PRO A 7 -5.32 -12.23 -30.71
CA PRO A 7 -4.17 -11.47 -30.20
C PRO A 7 -4.38 -10.90 -28.78
N ARG A 8 -5.64 -10.65 -28.38
CA ARG A 8 -6.00 -10.16 -27.04
C ARG A 8 -5.87 -11.24 -25.95
N LEU A 9 -6.21 -12.49 -26.25
CA LEU A 9 -6.15 -13.59 -25.28
C LEU A 9 -4.70 -13.96 -24.99
N ARG A 10 -3.86 -14.03 -26.03
CA ARG A 10 -2.40 -14.24 -25.88
C ARG A 10 -1.75 -13.12 -25.08
N PHE A 11 -2.10 -11.86 -25.34
CA PHE A 11 -1.60 -10.73 -24.54
C PHE A 11 -2.01 -10.83 -23.07
N PHE A 12 -3.27 -11.18 -22.79
CA PHE A 12 -3.75 -11.36 -21.42
C PHE A 12 -3.02 -12.51 -20.71
N LEU A 13 -2.93 -13.68 -21.34
CA LEU A 13 -2.26 -14.86 -20.79
C LEU A 13 -0.78 -14.61 -20.51
N VAL A 14 -0.06 -13.91 -21.40
CA VAL A 14 1.37 -13.58 -21.19
C VAL A 14 1.56 -12.63 -20.01
N ASN A 15 0.69 -11.62 -19.84
CA ASN A 15 0.79 -10.70 -18.69
C ASN A 15 0.35 -11.35 -17.38
N LEU A 16 -0.65 -12.22 -17.43
CA LEU A 16 -1.07 -13.02 -16.28
C LEU A 16 0.06 -13.96 -15.84
N LEU A 17 0.71 -14.65 -16.79
CA LEU A 17 1.83 -15.53 -16.50
C LEU A 17 3.03 -14.76 -15.92
N LYS A 18 3.35 -13.59 -16.47
CA LYS A 18 4.36 -12.68 -15.88
C LYS A 18 4.01 -12.27 -14.46
N GLY A 19 2.73 -11.96 -14.21
CA GLY A 19 2.22 -11.68 -12.86
C GLY A 19 2.42 -12.86 -11.92
N LEU A 20 2.05 -14.07 -12.35
CA LEU A 20 2.21 -15.30 -11.56
C LEU A 20 3.68 -15.64 -11.29
N VAL A 21 4.57 -15.41 -12.26
CA VAL A 21 6.01 -15.60 -12.09
C VAL A 21 6.55 -14.62 -11.06
N TRP A 22 6.20 -13.33 -11.15
CA TRP A 22 6.59 -12.33 -10.16
C TRP A 22 6.05 -12.67 -8.77
N LEU A 23 4.79 -13.10 -8.68
CA LEU A 23 4.16 -13.48 -7.42
C LEU A 23 4.82 -14.73 -6.81
N SER A 24 5.17 -15.72 -7.64
CA SER A 24 5.91 -16.91 -7.21
C SER A 24 7.33 -16.58 -6.76
N LEU A 25 8.00 -15.63 -7.40
CA LEU A 25 9.32 -15.15 -6.99
C LEU A 25 9.26 -14.47 -5.61
N ILE A 26 8.27 -13.59 -5.40
CA ILE A 26 8.06 -12.91 -4.11
C ILE A 26 7.69 -13.94 -3.02
N ALA A 27 6.78 -14.86 -3.32
CA ALA A 27 6.37 -15.91 -2.39
C ALA A 27 7.54 -16.85 -2.06
N GLY A 28 8.33 -17.25 -3.06
CA GLY A 28 9.53 -18.07 -2.87
C GLY A 28 10.58 -17.37 -2.02
N ALA A 29 10.84 -16.08 -2.28
CA ALA A 29 11.74 -15.28 -1.45
C ALA A 29 11.23 -15.15 0.00
N TYR A 30 9.92 -14.98 0.20
CA TYR A 30 9.30 -14.96 1.53
C TYR A 30 9.43 -16.30 2.26
N ILE A 31 9.14 -17.41 1.58
CA ILE A 31 9.26 -18.76 2.16
C ILE A 31 10.72 -19.07 2.49
N LEU A 32 11.66 -18.76 1.59
CA LEU A 32 13.09 -18.93 1.83
C LEU A 32 13.57 -18.06 3.00
N PHE A 33 13.08 -16.83 3.13
CA PHE A 33 13.38 -15.99 4.28
C PHE A 33 12.85 -16.61 5.59
N MET A 34 11.62 -17.14 5.57
CA MET A 34 11.06 -17.81 6.74
C MET A 34 11.84 -19.09 7.11
N GLU A 35 12.24 -19.88 6.12
CA GLU A 35 12.90 -21.16 6.37
C GLU A 35 14.40 -21.01 6.70
N LEU A 36 15.12 -20.09 6.05
CA LEU A 36 16.57 -19.91 6.22
C LEU A 36 16.95 -18.89 7.30
N VAL A 37 16.07 -17.94 7.61
CA VAL A 37 16.40 -16.82 8.52
C VAL A 37 15.56 -16.88 9.79
N TYR A 38 14.26 -17.13 9.68
CA TYR A 38 13.34 -17.07 10.83
C TYR A 38 13.29 -18.36 11.66
N LYS A 39 13.37 -19.54 11.02
CA LYS A 39 13.21 -20.86 11.67
C LYS A 39 14.24 -21.15 12.76
N ASP A 40 15.49 -20.71 12.57
CA ASP A 40 16.58 -21.05 13.49
C ASP A 40 16.58 -20.22 14.77
N ASN A 41 16.07 -18.98 14.74
CA ASN A 41 16.03 -18.11 15.93
C ASN A 41 14.84 -17.12 15.89
N PRO A 42 13.59 -17.60 15.99
CA PRO A 42 12.41 -16.74 15.89
C PRO A 42 12.38 -15.69 17.00
N GLU A 43 12.78 -16.07 18.22
CA GLU A 43 12.87 -15.18 19.39
C GLU A 43 13.93 -14.10 19.23
N TYR A 44 15.12 -14.43 18.68
CA TYR A 44 16.17 -13.44 18.41
C TYR A 44 15.74 -12.44 17.34
N TRP A 45 15.06 -12.87 16.28
CA TRP A 45 14.58 -11.94 15.25
C TRP A 45 13.46 -11.07 15.77
N ILE A 46 12.51 -11.63 16.52
CA ILE A 46 11.50 -10.87 17.24
C ILE A 46 12.20 -9.86 18.16
N GLU A 47 13.10 -10.27 19.04
CA GLU A 47 13.81 -9.37 19.93
C GLU A 47 14.64 -8.30 19.18
N LYS A 48 15.27 -8.66 18.07
CA LYS A 48 16.06 -7.74 17.22
C LYS A 48 15.21 -6.73 16.47
N PHE A 49 14.07 -7.14 15.92
CA PHE A 49 13.11 -6.23 15.30
C PHE A 49 12.46 -5.35 16.37
N TYR A 50 12.11 -5.91 17.53
CA TYR A 50 11.43 -5.20 18.61
C TYR A 50 12.35 -4.28 19.42
N SER A 51 13.65 -4.58 19.52
CA SER A 51 14.64 -3.78 20.26
C SER A 51 15.00 -2.46 19.56
N LYS A 52 14.73 -2.32 18.25
CA LYS A 52 15.09 -1.13 17.47
C LYS A 52 13.86 -0.42 16.88
N PRO A 53 13.05 0.28 17.71
CA PRO A 53 11.82 0.92 17.27
C PRO A 53 12.00 1.90 16.10
N GLY A 54 13.13 2.61 16.06
CA GLY A 54 13.46 3.53 14.96
C GLY A 54 13.53 2.85 13.58
N GLN A 55 13.97 1.59 13.51
CA GLN A 55 14.04 0.83 12.26
C GLN A 55 12.64 0.47 11.77
N ILE A 56 11.71 0.15 12.68
CA ILE A 56 10.33 -0.20 12.33
C ILE A 56 9.57 1.03 11.85
N TYR A 57 9.71 2.17 12.53
CA TYR A 57 9.13 3.41 12.05
C TYR A 57 9.71 3.83 10.68
N GLY A 58 11.02 3.67 10.48
CA GLY A 58 11.68 3.94 9.20
C GLY A 58 11.23 2.98 8.09
N LEU A 59 11.11 1.69 8.40
CA LEU A 59 10.61 0.67 7.47
C LEU A 59 9.17 0.95 7.07
N TYR A 60 8.31 1.26 8.05
CA TYR A 60 6.93 1.63 7.79
C TYR A 60 6.87 2.86 6.88
N PHE A 61 7.57 3.94 7.25
CA PHE A 61 7.64 5.17 6.47
C PHE A 61 8.07 4.88 5.02
N PHE A 62 9.17 4.17 4.84
CA PHE A 62 9.66 3.84 3.49
C PHE A 62 8.67 2.96 2.72
N SER A 63 8.13 1.92 3.36
CA SER A 63 7.16 1.00 2.73
C SER A 63 5.93 1.73 2.26
N GLU A 64 5.51 2.75 3.02
CA GLU A 64 4.28 3.44 2.75
C GLU A 64 4.43 4.42 1.59
N PHE A 65 5.57 5.08 1.48
CA PHE A 65 5.92 5.86 0.29
C PHE A 65 6.17 4.97 -0.95
N CYS A 66 6.77 3.79 -0.76
CA CYS A 66 7.05 2.81 -1.82
C CYS A 66 5.87 1.85 -2.07
N PHE A 67 4.69 2.40 -2.37
CA PHE A 67 3.48 1.67 -2.75
C PHE A 67 2.74 0.90 -1.64
N GLY A 68 3.06 1.09 -0.36
CA GLY A 68 2.41 0.34 0.72
C GLY A 68 2.78 -1.15 0.67
N LEU A 69 4.09 -1.42 0.59
CA LEU A 69 4.64 -2.76 0.38
C LEU A 69 4.31 -3.73 1.52
N PHE A 70 4.16 -3.21 2.75
CA PHE A 70 3.80 -3.99 3.92
C PHE A 70 2.42 -3.59 4.45
N PRO A 71 1.58 -4.57 4.84
CA PRO A 71 0.31 -4.27 5.48
C PRO A 71 0.50 -3.46 6.77
N PRO A 72 -0.21 -2.33 6.95
CA PRO A 72 -0.11 -1.51 8.16
C PRO A 72 -0.45 -2.28 9.44
N GLU A 73 -1.24 -3.34 9.33
CA GLU A 73 -1.67 -4.21 10.42
C GLU A 73 -0.48 -4.87 11.13
N LEU A 74 0.60 -5.21 10.42
CA LEU A 74 1.81 -5.78 11.01
C LEU A 74 2.46 -4.82 12.02
N PHE A 75 2.45 -3.53 11.71
CA PHE A 75 3.04 -2.48 12.54
C PHE A 75 2.15 -2.17 13.75
N LEU A 76 0.82 -2.31 13.60
CA LEU A 76 -0.13 -2.19 14.70
C LEU A 76 0.05 -3.32 15.72
N VAL A 77 0.20 -4.57 15.26
CA VAL A 77 0.49 -5.71 16.16
C VAL A 77 1.82 -5.50 16.88
N TRP A 78 2.86 -5.02 16.20
CA TRP A 78 4.12 -4.66 16.84
C TRP A 78 3.93 -3.58 17.93
N ALA A 79 3.15 -2.53 17.64
CA ALA A 79 2.91 -1.45 18.58
C ALA A 79 2.14 -1.89 19.83
N PHE A 80 1.27 -2.91 19.72
CA PHE A 80 0.52 -3.47 20.85
C PHE A 80 1.47 -4.08 21.90
N HIS A 81 2.46 -4.84 21.45
CA HIS A 81 3.40 -5.55 22.32
C HIS A 81 4.48 -4.64 22.96
N LYS A 82 4.55 -3.36 22.56
CA LYS A 82 5.68 -2.48 22.89
C LYS A 82 5.44 -1.50 24.03
N GLY A 83 4.24 -1.41 24.59
CA GLY A 83 3.98 -0.43 25.64
C GLY A 83 2.57 -0.45 26.22
N SER A 84 2.28 0.57 27.02
CA SER A 84 0.96 0.79 27.63
C SER A 84 -0.09 1.18 26.60
N LEU A 85 -1.37 1.10 26.98
CA LEU A 85 -2.52 1.50 26.15
C LEU A 85 -2.35 2.88 25.49
N LEU A 86 -1.82 3.85 26.24
CA LEU A 86 -1.60 5.20 25.74
C LEU A 86 -0.53 5.22 24.63
N MET A 87 0.55 4.45 24.81
CA MET A 87 1.63 4.35 23.83
C MET A 87 1.16 3.64 22.56
N TYR A 88 0.31 2.62 22.69
CA TYR A 88 -0.36 1.99 21.56
C TYR A 88 -1.20 2.99 20.75
N GLY A 89 -2.05 3.78 21.42
CA GLY A 89 -2.85 4.82 20.77
C GLY A 89 -2.00 5.86 20.03
N MET A 90 -0.89 6.29 20.62
CA MET A 90 0.07 7.20 19.96
C MET A 90 0.72 6.57 18.73
N ASN A 91 1.06 5.28 18.78
CA ASN A 91 1.61 4.56 17.64
C ASN A 91 0.60 4.41 16.49
N VAL A 92 -0.65 4.06 16.80
CA VAL A 92 -1.74 3.99 15.81
C VAL A 92 -1.90 5.34 15.11
N LEU A 93 -1.92 6.43 15.89
CA LEU A 93 -2.02 7.79 15.35
C LEU A 93 -0.81 8.13 14.47
N PHE A 94 0.41 7.82 14.93
CA PHE A 94 1.63 8.03 14.16
C PHE A 94 1.58 7.31 12.80
N PHE A 95 1.23 6.03 12.78
CA PHE A 95 1.15 5.25 11.56
C PHE A 95 0.07 5.79 10.61
N ALA A 96 -1.09 6.18 11.15
CA ALA A 96 -2.17 6.79 10.38
C ALA A 96 -1.74 8.12 9.74
N LEU A 97 -1.04 8.97 10.48
CA LEU A 97 -0.55 10.27 10.00
C LEU A 97 0.53 10.13 8.93
N VAL A 98 1.52 9.25 9.15
CA VAL A 98 2.56 8.96 8.15
C VAL A 98 1.92 8.45 6.85
N SER A 99 0.92 7.58 6.98
CA SER A 99 0.20 7.04 5.83
C SER A 99 -0.60 8.09 5.07
N MET A 100 -1.28 8.99 5.80
CA MET A 100 -1.97 10.11 5.21
C MET A 100 -0.99 11.05 4.49
N ALA A 101 0.15 11.37 5.13
CA ALA A 101 1.19 12.21 4.56
C ALA A 101 1.76 11.59 3.26
N ALA A 102 2.10 10.30 3.27
CA ALA A 102 2.56 9.58 2.08
C ALA A 102 1.54 9.66 0.93
N GLY A 103 0.25 9.46 1.23
CA GLY A 103 -0.83 9.59 0.25
C GLY A 103 -0.95 11.01 -0.32
N VAL A 104 -0.84 12.03 0.52
CA VAL A 104 -0.89 13.44 0.09
C VAL A 104 0.32 13.77 -0.79
N THR A 105 1.54 13.39 -0.38
CA THR A 105 2.76 13.64 -1.17
C THR A 105 2.69 12.94 -2.52
N THR A 106 2.28 11.66 -2.56
CA THR A 106 2.15 10.91 -3.82
C THR A 106 1.03 11.43 -4.72
N TYR A 107 -0.06 11.94 -4.16
CA TYR A 107 -1.09 12.66 -4.91
C TYR A 107 -0.53 13.92 -5.58
N PHE A 108 0.23 14.75 -4.85
CA PHE A 108 0.87 15.93 -5.45
C PHE A 108 1.91 15.55 -6.51
N LEU A 109 2.69 14.50 -6.26
CA LEU A 109 3.61 13.94 -7.24
C LEU A 109 2.86 13.53 -8.51
N GLY A 110 1.73 12.82 -8.39
CA GLY A 110 0.90 12.43 -9.52
C GLY A 110 0.38 13.64 -10.30
N LYS A 111 -0.07 14.67 -9.58
CA LYS A 111 -0.55 15.93 -10.17
C LYS A 111 0.57 16.68 -10.91
N TYR A 112 1.78 16.68 -10.37
CA TYR A 112 2.96 17.23 -11.04
C TYR A 112 3.30 16.45 -12.31
N LEU A 113 3.33 15.11 -12.24
CA LEU A 113 3.61 14.24 -13.37
C LEU A 113 2.62 14.41 -14.53
N ASN A 114 1.34 14.69 -14.26
CA ASN A 114 0.34 14.99 -15.30
C ASN A 114 0.71 16.24 -16.13
N ARG A 115 1.33 17.25 -15.50
CA ARG A 115 1.72 18.49 -16.20
C ARG A 115 2.93 18.27 -17.11
N VAL A 116 3.85 17.37 -16.75
CA VAL A 116 5.08 17.10 -17.50
C VAL A 116 4.79 16.32 -18.79
N LEU A 117 5.09 16.93 -19.95
CA LEU A 117 4.78 16.40 -21.28
C LEU A 117 5.33 14.99 -21.55
N TYR A 118 6.55 14.69 -21.07
CA TYR A 118 7.21 13.39 -21.26
C TYR A 118 6.49 12.25 -20.51
N PHE A 119 5.92 12.55 -19.34
CA PHE A 119 5.18 11.56 -18.54
C PHE A 119 3.79 11.27 -19.10
N ARG A 120 3.21 12.15 -19.94
CA ARG A 120 1.93 11.88 -20.62
C ARG A 120 2.01 10.66 -21.53
N TYR A 121 3.16 10.39 -22.16
CA TYR A 121 3.32 9.26 -23.06
C TYR A 121 3.40 7.93 -22.29
N PHE A 122 4.14 7.90 -21.16
CA PHE A 122 4.24 6.74 -20.28
C PHE A 122 2.94 6.47 -19.51
N GLN A 123 2.30 7.52 -18.96
CA GLN A 123 0.99 7.43 -18.29
C GLN A 123 -0.11 6.97 -19.25
N ARG A 124 -0.09 7.40 -20.52
CA ARG A 124 -1.07 6.97 -21.53
C ARG A 124 -0.99 5.48 -21.87
N LYS A 125 0.09 4.77 -21.55
CA LYS A 125 0.19 3.33 -21.85
C LYS A 125 -0.33 2.45 -20.71
N PHE A 126 -0.02 2.81 -19.46
CA PHE A 126 -0.41 2.02 -18.28
C PHE A 126 -1.70 2.51 -17.60
N PHE A 127 -1.88 3.83 -17.47
CA PHE A 127 -2.93 4.41 -16.61
C PHE A 127 -4.12 4.99 -17.39
N VAL A 128 -4.07 5.06 -18.73
CA VAL A 128 -5.11 5.69 -19.56
C VAL A 128 -6.50 5.12 -19.35
N LYS A 129 -6.59 3.82 -19.04
CA LYS A 129 -7.88 3.16 -18.78
C LYS A 129 -8.44 3.55 -17.41
N LEU A 130 -7.57 3.83 -16.44
CA LEU A 130 -7.94 4.18 -15.07
C LEU A 130 -8.33 5.66 -14.94
N MET A 131 -7.68 6.55 -15.68
CA MET A 131 -7.92 8.00 -15.63
C MET A 131 -9.39 8.44 -15.80
N PRO A 132 -10.16 7.96 -16.81
CA PRO A 132 -11.56 8.36 -16.96
C PRO A 132 -12.45 7.80 -15.84
N LEU A 133 -12.16 6.60 -15.33
CA LEU A 133 -12.86 6.01 -14.20
C LEU A 133 -12.62 6.84 -12.93
N VAL A 134 -11.39 7.25 -12.67
CA VAL A 134 -11.06 8.09 -11.50
C VAL A 134 -11.64 9.50 -11.63
N ARG A 135 -11.74 10.06 -12.83
CA ARG A 135 -12.43 11.35 -13.03
C ARG A 135 -13.93 11.25 -12.75
N LYS A 136 -14.57 10.15 -13.12
CA LYS A 136 -16.02 9.94 -12.93
C LYS A 136 -16.38 9.46 -11.52
N TRP A 137 -15.60 8.56 -10.95
CA TRP A 137 -15.88 7.84 -9.71
C TRP A 137 -14.81 8.02 -8.64
N GLY A 138 -13.99 9.07 -8.74
CA GLY A 138 -12.77 9.22 -7.93
C GLY A 138 -13.01 9.13 -6.43
N LEU A 139 -14.08 9.73 -5.91
CA LEU A 139 -14.40 9.66 -4.48
C LEU A 139 -14.59 8.20 -4.03
N PHE A 140 -15.44 7.46 -4.75
CA PHE A 140 -15.74 6.07 -4.45
C PHE A 140 -14.49 5.18 -4.56
N LEU A 141 -13.69 5.37 -5.62
CA LEU A 141 -12.46 4.58 -5.83
C LEU A 141 -11.42 4.84 -4.74
N ILE A 142 -11.26 6.09 -4.29
CA ILE A 142 -10.33 6.44 -3.21
C ILE A 142 -10.81 5.84 -1.89
N VAL A 143 -12.12 5.92 -1.59
CA VAL A 143 -12.70 5.34 -0.37
C VAL A 143 -12.50 3.82 -0.34
N VAL A 144 -12.80 3.13 -1.45
CA VAL A 144 -12.58 1.69 -1.56
C VAL A 144 -11.09 1.36 -1.39
N ALA A 145 -10.19 2.09 -2.04
CA ALA A 145 -8.76 1.86 -1.92
C ALA A 145 -8.21 2.16 -0.52
N ALA A 146 -8.77 3.14 0.18
CA ALA A 146 -8.41 3.44 1.56
C ALA A 146 -8.87 2.33 2.52
N ALA A 147 -10.07 1.78 2.29
CA ALA A 147 -10.65 0.72 3.10
C ALA A 147 -10.06 -0.67 2.83
N THR A 148 -9.69 -0.96 1.58
CA THR A 148 -9.16 -2.27 1.14
C THR A 148 -7.63 -2.34 1.25
N PRO A 149 -7.01 -3.54 1.31
CA PRO A 149 -5.55 -3.71 1.37
C PRO A 149 -4.85 -3.37 0.04
N LEU A 150 -5.39 -2.42 -0.73
CA LEU A 150 -4.78 -1.92 -1.95
C LEU A 150 -3.60 -1.00 -1.64
N PRO A 151 -2.61 -0.93 -2.55
CA PRO A 151 -1.45 -0.05 -2.42
C PRO A 151 -1.90 1.41 -2.41
N TRP A 152 -1.86 2.03 -1.22
CA TRP A 152 -2.39 3.36 -0.97
C TRP A 152 -1.67 4.43 -1.80
N SER A 153 -0.35 4.54 -1.65
CA SER A 153 0.46 5.53 -2.37
C SER A 153 0.40 5.39 -3.90
N GLY A 154 0.27 4.16 -4.40
CA GLY A 154 0.04 3.92 -5.82
C GLY A 154 -1.30 4.47 -6.29
N THR A 155 -2.36 4.26 -5.50
CA THR A 155 -3.69 4.79 -5.81
C THR A 155 -3.70 6.32 -5.78
N CYS A 156 -3.12 6.93 -4.74
CA CYS A 156 -3.03 8.39 -4.63
C CYS A 156 -2.26 9.02 -5.79
N LEU A 157 -1.18 8.37 -6.24
CA LEU A 157 -0.42 8.78 -7.42
C LEU A 157 -1.29 8.80 -8.68
N VAL A 158 -2.08 7.74 -8.92
CA VAL A 158 -2.98 7.65 -10.08
C VAL A 158 -4.10 8.70 -10.00
N VAL A 159 -4.64 8.94 -8.81
CA VAL A 159 -5.67 9.95 -8.56
C VAL A 159 -5.15 11.37 -8.78
N GLY A 160 -3.94 11.67 -8.32
CA GLY A 160 -3.26 12.92 -8.62
C GLY A 160 -3.00 13.08 -10.11
N ALA A 161 -2.51 12.02 -10.75
CA ALA A 161 -2.24 11.98 -12.19
C ALA A 161 -3.50 12.13 -13.04
N SER A 162 -4.67 11.67 -12.59
CA SER A 162 -5.91 11.87 -13.34
C SER A 162 -6.40 13.33 -13.29
N GLY A 163 -5.87 14.15 -12.38
CA GLY A 163 -6.29 15.53 -12.16
C GLY A 163 -7.55 15.65 -11.30
N TYR A 164 -7.79 14.69 -10.41
CA TYR A 164 -8.91 14.73 -9.46
C TYR A 164 -8.75 15.93 -8.50
N PRO A 165 -9.83 16.59 -8.03
CA PRO A 165 -9.72 17.75 -7.14
C PRO A 165 -9.22 17.40 -5.73
N LEU A 166 -8.36 18.26 -5.16
CA LEU A 166 -7.74 18.05 -3.84
C LEU A 166 -8.77 17.89 -2.72
N LYS A 167 -9.84 18.70 -2.73
CA LYS A 167 -10.87 18.66 -1.67
C LYS A 167 -11.54 17.29 -1.57
N GLY A 168 -11.95 16.72 -2.72
CA GLY A 168 -12.55 15.39 -2.76
C GLY A 168 -11.55 14.30 -2.36
N PHE A 169 -10.29 14.45 -2.77
CA PHE A 169 -9.24 13.52 -2.39
C PHE A 169 -9.01 13.50 -0.87
N LEU A 170 -8.87 14.68 -0.25
CA LEU A 170 -8.66 14.78 1.19
C LEU A 170 -9.84 14.20 1.97
N LEU A 171 -11.07 14.49 1.56
CA LEU A 171 -12.27 13.93 2.18
C LEU A 171 -12.27 12.40 2.11
N ALA A 172 -11.96 11.83 0.95
CA ALA A 172 -11.87 10.39 0.80
C ALA A 172 -10.67 9.80 1.57
N ALA A 173 -9.55 10.50 1.65
CA ALA A 173 -8.37 10.05 2.40
C ALA A 173 -8.62 9.96 3.91
N LEU A 174 -9.59 10.70 4.46
CA LEU A 174 -10.00 10.54 5.87
C LEU A 174 -10.50 9.13 6.20
N THR A 175 -11.06 8.41 5.21
CA THR A 175 -11.48 7.01 5.42
C THR A 175 -10.30 6.10 5.77
N ARG A 176 -9.07 6.49 5.41
CA ARG A 176 -7.87 5.78 5.82
C ARG A 176 -7.59 5.94 7.31
N LEU A 177 -7.77 7.14 7.86
CA LEU A 177 -7.67 7.34 9.32
C LEU A 177 -8.71 6.48 10.05
N ALA A 178 -9.93 6.43 9.53
CA ALA A 178 -10.98 5.57 10.08
C ALA A 178 -10.57 4.09 10.02
N ARG A 179 -9.94 3.63 8.93
CA ARG A 179 -9.40 2.28 8.83
C ARG A 179 -8.38 1.99 9.93
N PHE A 180 -7.39 2.87 10.15
CA PHE A 180 -6.40 2.71 11.21
C PHE A 180 -7.04 2.66 12.60
N ALA A 181 -8.07 3.48 12.85
CA ALA A 181 -8.81 3.44 14.09
C ALA A 181 -9.56 2.10 14.29
N ILE A 182 -10.24 1.62 13.25
CA ILE A 182 -10.97 0.34 13.29
C ILE A 182 -10.02 -0.84 13.47
N HIS A 183 -8.94 -0.91 12.68
CA HIS A 183 -7.97 -2.01 12.77
C HIS A 183 -7.21 -1.96 14.08
N GLY A 184 -6.86 -0.76 14.54
CA GLY A 184 -6.25 -0.55 15.85
C GLY A 184 -7.14 -1.04 16.98
N TYR A 185 -8.45 -0.78 16.91
CA TYR A 185 -9.42 -1.28 17.88
C TYR A 185 -9.59 -2.80 17.81
N ILE A 186 -9.69 -3.38 16.61
CA ILE A 186 -9.79 -4.84 16.44
C ILE A 186 -8.56 -5.56 17.01
N ILE A 187 -7.36 -5.08 16.68
CA ILE A 187 -6.11 -5.65 17.19
C ILE A 187 -6.05 -5.55 18.71
N PHE A 188 -6.43 -4.39 19.25
CA PHE A 188 -6.51 -4.20 20.70
C PHE A 188 -7.42 -5.24 21.34
N GLN A 189 -8.67 -5.37 20.88
CA GLN A 189 -9.65 -6.31 21.44
C GLN A 189 -9.22 -7.78 21.29
N THR A 190 -8.65 -8.15 20.15
CA THR A 190 -8.27 -9.55 19.88
C THR A 190 -7.04 -10.02 20.63
N HIS A 191 -6.14 -9.11 21.02
CA HIS A 191 -4.90 -9.44 21.73
C HIS A 191 -4.97 -9.13 23.24
N GLN A 192 -6.14 -8.71 23.75
CA GLN A 192 -6.39 -8.58 25.19
C GLN A 192 -6.68 -9.93 25.88
N PHE A 193 -6.89 -11.01 25.12
CA PHE A 193 -7.24 -12.36 25.61
C PHE A 193 -6.11 -13.36 25.42
#